data_AF-A0ABD3WCC2-F1
#
_entry.id   AF-A0ABD3WCC2-F1
#
_cell.length_a   1.000
_cell.length_b   1.000
_cell.length_c   1.000
_cell.angle_alpha   90.00
_cell.angle_beta   90.00
_cell.angle_gamma   90.00
#
_symmetry.space_group_name_H-M   'P 1'
#
loop_
_entity.id
_entity.type
_entity.pdbx_description
1 polymer ?
#
loop_
_entity_poly.entity_id
_entity_poly.type
_entity_poly.pdbx_seq_one_letter_code
_entity_poly.pdbx_strand_id
1 'polypeptide(L)'
;MFSGEHDGFLLGDSGYPCRKFLLTPYNAATTTEQKKYNDALCKTRVIIEQTFGILKRRFPCLHTGMRVSPDKASLYTLSCVVLHNIGIYKGDIIPVDELVAVHEENLNIYEPGDGNALRDYICRTYFS
;
A
#
# COMPACT_ATOMS: atom_id res chain seq x y z
N MET A 1 -16.05 -10.67 -17.08
CA MET A 1 -14.61 -10.59 -16.77
C MET A 1 -14.34 -9.11 -16.54
N PHE A 2 -14.09 -8.67 -15.30
CA PHE A 2 -13.70 -7.27 -15.08
C PHE A 2 -12.36 -7.08 -15.81
N SER A 3 -12.24 -6.06 -16.65
CA SER A 3 -11.04 -5.82 -17.47
C SER A 3 -9.78 -5.50 -16.62
N GLY A 4 -9.92 -5.39 -15.29
CA GLY A 4 -8.83 -5.03 -14.39
C GLY A 4 -8.35 -3.58 -14.56
N GLU A 5 -8.99 -2.82 -15.45
CA GLU A 5 -8.72 -1.41 -15.68
C GLU A 5 -9.38 -0.58 -14.58
N HIS A 6 -8.57 0.22 -13.91
CA HIS A 6 -9.00 1.13 -12.86
C HIS A 6 -8.54 2.54 -13.22
N ASP A 7 -9.48 3.49 -13.26
CA ASP A 7 -9.15 4.90 -13.39
C ASP A 7 -8.55 5.39 -12.07
N GLY A 8 -7.27 5.70 -12.06
CA GLY A 8 -6.58 6.20 -10.87
C GLY A 8 -5.07 6.14 -10.95
N PHE A 9 -4.44 6.51 -9.84
CA PHE A 9 -2.99 6.41 -9.64
C PHE A 9 -2.69 5.34 -8.60
N LEU A 10 -1.58 4.62 -8.80
CA LEU A 10 -1.03 3.78 -7.75
C LEU A 10 -0.42 4.65 -6.67
N LEU A 11 -0.55 4.23 -5.42
CA LEU A 11 0.11 4.88 -4.29
C LEU A 11 1.25 3.98 -3.81
N GLY A 12 2.45 4.52 -3.79
CA GLY A 12 3.65 3.85 -3.30
C GLY A 12 4.12 4.41 -1.96
N ASP A 13 5.00 3.68 -1.29
CA ASP A 13 5.77 4.20 -0.18
C ASP A 13 6.93 5.11 -0.66
N SER A 14 7.68 5.68 0.28
CA SER A 14 8.82 6.55 -0.01
C SER A 14 10.03 5.84 -0.63
N GLY A 15 10.05 4.51 -0.65
CA GLY A 15 11.09 3.70 -1.30
C GLY A 15 10.95 3.63 -2.82
N TYR A 16 9.81 4.05 -3.37
CA TYR A 16 9.59 4.10 -4.83
C TYR A 16 9.78 5.52 -5.40
N PRO A 17 10.28 5.65 -6.64
CA PRO A 17 10.29 6.92 -7.35
C PRO A 17 8.85 7.36 -7.69
N CYS A 18 8.57 8.66 -7.57
CA CYS A 18 7.29 9.22 -7.97
C CYS A 18 7.18 9.22 -9.51
N ARG A 19 6.27 8.43 -10.08
CA ARG A 19 6.01 8.33 -11.53
C ARG A 19 4.64 8.90 -11.89
N LYS A 20 4.38 9.12 -13.17
CA LYS A 20 3.06 9.59 -13.66
C LYS A 20 1.90 8.64 -13.34
N PHE A 21 2.20 7.38 -13.04
CA PHE A 21 1.23 6.34 -12.66
C PHE A 21 1.38 5.89 -11.18
N LEU A 22 2.42 6.33 -10.47
CA LEU A 22 2.76 5.91 -9.11
C LEU A 22 3.12 7.14 -8.26
N LEU A 23 2.22 7.57 -7.40
CA LEU A 23 2.42 8.73 -6.53
C LEU A 23 2.96 8.28 -5.17
N THR A 24 3.97 8.98 -4.67
CA THR A 24 4.65 8.66 -3.40
C THR A 24 4.70 9.89 -2.48
N PRO A 25 4.90 9.71 -1.16
CA PRO A 25 4.99 10.82 -0.22
C PRO A 25 6.06 11.85 -0.59
N TYR A 26 5.91 13.07 -0.09
CA TYR A 26 7.01 14.01 -0.03
C TYR A 26 8.00 13.59 1.06
N ASN A 27 9.25 13.28 0.70
CA ASN A 27 10.30 12.95 1.67
C ASN A 27 10.58 14.10 2.66
N ALA A 28 10.43 15.34 2.19
CA ALA A 28 10.52 16.54 3.00
C ALA A 28 9.31 17.45 2.72
N ALA A 29 8.21 17.21 3.42
CA ALA A 29 7.01 18.04 3.33
C ALA A 29 7.23 19.38 4.06
N THR A 30 7.35 20.47 3.31
CA THR A 30 7.61 21.81 3.83
C THR A 30 6.35 22.65 3.95
N THR A 31 5.36 22.41 3.08
CA THR A 31 4.09 23.16 3.07
C THR A 31 2.97 22.42 3.80
N THR A 32 1.91 23.16 4.19
CA THR A 32 0.74 22.57 4.86
C THR A 32 0.02 21.57 3.96
N GLU A 33 -0.05 21.85 2.66
CA GLU A 33 -0.70 20.99 1.66
C GLU A 33 0.07 19.68 1.49
N GLN A 34 1.41 19.75 1.44
CA GLN A 34 2.26 18.57 1.36
C GLN A 34 2.11 17.68 2.61
N LYS A 35 1.97 18.30 3.79
CA LYS A 35 1.71 17.55 5.04
C LYS A 35 0.34 16.87 4.99
N LYS A 36 -0.72 17.59 4.59
CA LYS A 36 -2.07 17.01 4.41
C LYS A 36 -2.07 15.86 3.40
N TYR A 37 -1.34 16.01 2.29
CA TYR A 37 -1.17 14.94 1.29
C TYR A 37 -0.48 13.71 1.89
N ASN A 38 0.66 13.89 2.58
CA ASN A 38 1.36 12.80 3.24
C ASN A 38 0.50 12.12 4.31
N ASP A 39 -0.26 12.89 5.10
CA ASP A 39 -1.17 12.37 6.13
C ASP A 39 -2.27 11.48 5.51
N ALA A 40 -2.83 11.89 4.38
CA ALA A 40 -3.83 11.10 3.66
C ALA A 40 -3.23 9.80 3.10
N LEU A 41 -2.01 9.87 2.55
CA LEU A 41 -1.29 8.69 2.07
C LEU A 41 -0.98 7.72 3.23
N CYS A 42 -0.53 8.25 4.36
CA CYS A 42 -0.23 7.48 5.56
C CYS A 42 -1.48 6.75 6.08
N LYS A 43 -2.62 7.43 6.20
CA LYS A 43 -3.90 6.79 6.59
C LYS A 43 -4.29 5.66 5.65
N THR A 44 -4.08 5.83 4.35
CA THR A 44 -4.35 4.78 3.36
C THR A 44 -3.42 3.58 3.55
N ARG A 45 -2.12 3.83 3.79
CA ARG A 45 -1.12 2.79 4.04
C ARG A 45 -1.42 1.98 5.30
N VAL A 46 -1.86 2.63 6.38
CA VAL A 46 -2.22 1.95 7.63
C VAL A 46 -3.25 0.84 7.39
N ILE A 47 -4.27 1.09 6.57
CA ILE A 47 -5.30 0.08 6.23
C ILE A 47 -4.69 -1.12 5.48
N ILE A 48 -3.79 -0.85 4.52
CA ILE A 48 -3.14 -1.89 3.71
C ILE A 48 -2.19 -2.72 4.58
N GLU A 49 -1.40 -2.09 5.43
CA GLU A 49 -0.48 -2.75 6.34
C GLU A 49 -1.21 -3.62 7.37
N GLN A 50 -2.31 -3.13 7.93
CA GLN A 50 -3.19 -3.92 8.80
C GLN A 50 -3.74 -5.15 8.07
N THR A 51 -4.20 -4.97 6.82
CA THR A 51 -4.70 -6.07 5.98
C THR A 51 -3.61 -7.12 5.75
N PHE A 52 -2.38 -6.70 5.41
CA PHE A 52 -1.25 -7.63 5.26
C PHE A 52 -0.88 -8.31 6.59
N GLY A 53 -0.97 -7.61 7.71
CA GLY A 53 -0.78 -8.20 9.05
C GLY A 53 -1.77 -9.33 9.32
N ILE A 54 -3.06 -9.10 9.06
CA ILE A 54 -4.11 -10.12 9.19
C ILE A 54 -3.84 -11.31 8.28
N LEU A 55 -3.54 -11.07 7.00
CA LEU A 55 -3.28 -12.15 6.03
C LEU A 55 -2.07 -13.00 6.45
N LYS A 56 -0.97 -12.37 6.89
CA LYS A 56 0.24 -13.04 7.38
C LYS A 56 -0.02 -13.89 8.63
N ARG A 57 -0.86 -13.39 9.55
CA ARG A 57 -1.27 -14.13 10.75
C ARG A 57 -2.17 -15.31 10.43
N ARG A 58 -3.16 -15.10 9.55
CA ARG A 58 -4.13 -16.12 9.13
C ARG A 58 -3.48 -17.22 8.30
N PHE A 59 -2.54 -16.85 7.43
CA PHE A 59 -1.86 -17.77 6.51
C PHE A 59 -0.35 -17.66 6.71
N PRO A 60 0.24 -18.49 7.59
CA PRO A 60 1.66 -18.43 7.92
C PRO A 60 2.62 -18.49 6.72
N CYS A 61 2.21 -19.10 5.60
CA CYS A 61 2.99 -19.12 4.36
C CYS A 61 3.29 -17.72 3.80
N LEU A 62 2.46 -16.72 4.09
CA LEU A 62 2.68 -15.32 3.71
C LEU A 62 3.66 -14.60 4.66
N HIS A 63 3.88 -15.14 5.86
CA HIS A 63 4.81 -14.59 6.85
C HIS A 63 6.20 -15.23 6.74
N THR A 64 6.27 -16.55 6.67
CA THR A 64 7.54 -17.32 6.69
C THR A 64 8.21 -17.43 5.31
N GLY A 65 7.52 -16.99 4.26
CA GLY A 65 7.97 -17.11 2.88
C GLY A 65 7.63 -18.47 2.26
N MET A 66 7.56 -18.50 0.93
CA MET A 66 7.17 -19.68 0.17
C MET A 66 8.36 -20.20 -0.65
N ARG A 67 8.68 -21.49 -0.51
CA ARG A 67 9.73 -22.17 -1.31
C ARG A 67 9.15 -22.75 -2.61
N VAL A 68 8.54 -21.89 -3.42
CA VAL A 68 7.93 -22.23 -4.71
C VAL A 68 8.32 -21.19 -5.76
N SER A 69 8.02 -21.46 -7.04
CA SER A 69 8.24 -20.47 -8.10
C SER A 69 7.38 -19.22 -7.89
N PRO A 70 7.78 -18.04 -8.39
CA PRO A 70 7.00 -16.81 -8.29
C PRO A 70 5.54 -16.98 -8.76
N ASP A 71 5.31 -17.66 -9.88
CA ASP A 71 3.96 -17.93 -10.38
C ASP A 71 3.08 -18.69 -9.38
N LYS A 72 3.66 -19.70 -8.72
CA LYS A 72 2.96 -20.47 -7.69
C LYS A 72 2.75 -19.64 -6.43
N ALA A 73 3.74 -18.83 -6.05
CA ALA A 73 3.61 -17.93 -4.91
C ALA A 73 2.46 -16.93 -5.13
N SER A 74 2.34 -16.34 -6.33
CA SER A 74 1.24 -15.47 -6.70
C SER A 74 -0.12 -16.16 -6.61
N LEU A 75 -0.23 -17.40 -7.09
CA LEU A 75 -1.46 -18.20 -6.98
C LEU A 75 -1.83 -18.51 -5.53
N TYR A 76 -0.84 -18.82 -4.69
CA TYR A 76 -1.07 -19.07 -3.26
C TYR A 76 -1.50 -17.79 -2.53
N THR A 77 -0.85 -16.66 -2.82
CA THR A 77 -1.26 -15.35 -2.30
C THR A 77 -2.71 -15.03 -2.68
N LEU A 78 -3.08 -15.21 -3.96
CA LEU A 78 -4.46 -15.02 -4.41
C LEU A 78 -5.42 -15.95 -3.66
N SER A 79 -5.06 -17.23 -3.51
CA SER A 79 -5.89 -18.21 -2.80
C SER A 79 -6.10 -17.80 -1.33
N CYS A 80 -5.07 -17.31 -0.65
CA CYS A 80 -5.18 -16.78 0.71
C CYS A 80 -6.16 -15.60 0.78
N VAL A 81 -6.09 -14.65 -0.16
CA VAL A 81 -7.02 -13.50 -0.20
C VAL A 81 -8.45 -13.94 -0.46
N VAL A 82 -8.68 -14.87 -1.39
CA VAL A 82 -10.02 -15.42 -1.65
C VAL A 82 -10.57 -16.13 -0.42
N LEU A 83 -9.77 -16.97 0.23
CA LEU A 83 -10.17 -17.68 1.45
C LEU A 83 -10.44 -16.72 2.63
N HIS A 84 -9.66 -15.64 2.73
CA HIS A 84 -9.91 -14.58 3.72
C HIS A 84 -11.28 -13.93 3.50
N ASN A 85 -11.60 -13.55 2.27
CA ASN A 85 -12.87 -12.93 1.92
C ASN A 85 -14.07 -13.87 2.16
N ILE A 86 -13.91 -15.17 1.86
CA ILE A 86 -14.92 -16.18 2.18
C ILE A 86 -15.11 -16.29 3.70
N GLY A 87 -14.02 -16.23 4.48
CA GLY A 87 -14.07 -16.18 5.94
C GLY A 87 -14.88 -14.99 6.45
N ILE A 88 -14.57 -13.78 5.98
CA ILE A 88 -15.32 -12.56 6.32
C ILE A 88 -16.82 -12.72 6.01
N TYR A 89 -17.16 -13.21 4.83
CA TYR A 89 -18.55 -13.44 4.42
C TYR A 89 -19.29 -14.43 5.34
N LYS A 90 -18.55 -15.39 5.93
CA LYS A 90 -19.08 -16.36 6.90
C LYS A 90 -19.02 -15.89 8.36
N GLY A 91 -18.61 -14.65 8.62
CA GLY A 91 -18.50 -14.08 9.96
C GLY A 91 -17.22 -14.45 10.72
N ASP A 92 -16.24 -15.07 10.06
CA ASP A 92 -14.91 -15.34 10.61
C ASP A 92 -14.02 -14.09 10.50
N ILE A 93 -14.30 -13.12 11.37
CA ILE A 93 -13.61 -11.84 11.47
C ILE A 93 -12.40 -11.97 12.39
N ILE A 94 -11.22 -11.69 11.85
CA ILE A 94 -9.99 -11.58 12.65
C ILE A 94 -9.91 -10.14 13.17
N PRO A 95 -9.84 -9.91 14.49
CA PRO A 95 -9.71 -8.58 15.04
C PRO A 95 -8.39 -7.95 14.60
N VAL A 96 -8.44 -6.66 14.27
CA VAL A 96 -7.25 -5.83 14.07
C VAL A 96 -6.69 -5.55 15.47
N ASP A 97 -5.49 -6.03 15.79
CA ASP A 97 -4.81 -5.54 16.98
C ASP A 97 -4.40 -4.08 16.71
N GLU A 98 -4.83 -3.18 17.59
CA GLU A 98 -4.27 -1.83 17.65
C GLU A 98 -2.76 -1.98 17.89
N LEU A 99 -1.95 -1.24 17.13
CA LEU A 99 -0.48 -1.20 17.16
C LEU A 99 0.20 -2.15 16.15
N VAL A 100 0.26 -1.71 14.90
CA VAL A 100 1.52 -1.83 14.14
C VAL A 100 2.06 -0.42 14.04
N ALA A 101 3.09 -0.11 14.82
CA ALA A 101 3.88 1.09 14.58
C ALA A 101 4.41 0.99 13.15
N VAL A 102 4.02 1.93 12.28
CA VAL A 102 4.53 2.04 10.93
C VAL A 102 6.04 2.24 11.05
N HIS A 103 6.81 1.17 10.86
CA HIS A 103 8.24 1.34 10.61
C HIS A 103 8.34 1.88 9.18
N GLU A 104 8.38 3.20 9.06
CA GLU A 104 8.98 3.82 7.87
C GLU A 104 10.47 3.46 7.89
N GLU A 105 10.81 2.30 7.34
CA GLU A 105 12.17 2.11 6.83
C GLU A 105 12.34 3.12 5.70
N ASN A 106 12.87 4.29 6.04
CA ASN A 106 13.36 5.27 5.09
C ASN A 106 14.58 4.67 4.37
N LEU A 107 14.32 3.78 3.42
CA LEU A 107 15.28 3.47 2.36
C LEU A 107 15.39 4.74 1.53
N ASN A 108 16.35 5.59 1.90
CA ASN A 108 16.60 6.88 1.27
C ASN A 108 17.22 6.69 -0.13
N ILE A 109 16.50 6.00 -1.01
CA ILE A 109 16.85 5.78 -2.40
C ILE A 109 16.14 6.89 -3.18
N TYR A 110 16.75 8.09 -3.19
CA TYR A 110 16.25 9.17 -4.03
C TYR A 110 16.56 8.85 -5.50
N GLU A 111 15.59 8.25 -6.18
CA GLU A 111 15.57 8.21 -7.64
C GLU A 111 14.70 9.35 -8.19
N PRO A 112 15.21 10.20 -9.10
CA PRO A 112 14.40 11.22 -9.76
C PRO A 112 13.28 10.56 -10.58
N GLY A 113 12.05 10.69 -10.09
CA GLY A 113 10.86 10.27 -10.78
C GLY A 113 10.26 11.37 -11.68
N ASP A 114 9.58 10.98 -12.77
CA ASP A 114 8.95 11.88 -13.74
C ASP A 114 7.52 12.32 -13.36
N GLY A 115 7.03 11.89 -12.19
CA GLY A 115 5.70 12.18 -11.66
C GLY A 115 5.62 13.35 -10.69
N ASN A 116 6.74 13.97 -10.32
CA ASN A 116 6.77 15.02 -9.28
C ASN A 116 5.84 16.21 -9.60
N ALA A 117 5.85 16.69 -10.84
CA ALA A 117 5.00 17.81 -11.24
C ALA A 117 3.50 17.46 -11.18
N LEU A 118 3.14 16.21 -11.48
CA LEU A 118 1.77 15.72 -11.35
C LEU A 118 1.34 15.63 -9.89
N ARG A 119 2.21 15.10 -9.02
CA ARG A 119 1.98 15.07 -7.57
C ARG A 119 1.79 16.49 -7.03
N ASP A 120 2.64 17.43 -7.42
CA ASP A 120 2.55 18.83 -6.99
C ASP A 120 1.25 19.49 -7.44
N TYR A 121 0.81 19.21 -8.66
CA TYR A 121 -0.49 19.65 -9.15
C TYR A 121 -1.63 19.09 -8.29
N ILE A 122 -1.68 17.77 -8.08
CA ILE A 122 -2.70 17.11 -7.25
C ILE A 122 -2.69 17.66 -5.82
N CYS A 123 -1.51 17.79 -5.22
CA CYS A 123 -1.34 18.33 -3.88
C CYS A 123 -1.92 19.74 -3.76
N ARG A 124 -1.61 20.64 -4.69
CA ARG A 124 -2.12 22.02 -4.67
C ARG A 124 -3.61 22.09 -4.96
N THR A 125 -4.14 21.22 -5.80
CA THR A 125 -5.55 21.24 -6.21
C THR A 125 -6.49 20.66 -5.16
N TYR A 126 -6.07 19.59 -4.47
CA TYR A 126 -6.98 18.80 -3.62
C TYR A 126 -6.62 18.83 -2.13
N PHE A 127 -5.43 19.31 -1.76
CA PHE A 127 -4.96 19.32 -0.37
C PHE A 127 -4.68 20.74 0.16
N SER A 128 -5.16 21.78 -0.52
CA SER A 128 -5.16 23.18 -0.03
C SER A 128 -5.95 23.32 1.28
#